data_AF-A0AAX1IH39-F1
#
_entry.id   AF-A0AAX1IH39-F1
#
_cell.length_a   1.000
_cell.length_b   1.000
_cell.length_c   1.000
_cell.angle_alpha   90.00
_cell.angle_beta   90.00
_cell.angle_gamma   90.00
#
_symmetry.space_group_name_H-M   'P 1'
#
loop_
_entity.id
_entity.type
_entity.pdbx_description
1 polymer ?
#
loop_
_entity_poly.entity_id
_entity_poly.type
_entity_poly.pdbx_seq_one_letter_code
_entity_poly.pdbx_strand_id
1 'polypeptide(L)'
;MRRMAYLIPALLLAACSQPEPPAQPAADAPPPMEANAGATPAAEPAAPAAEPAAAAPAAPAVEAPAEDARARIESLLGDAAQFEKVFNAFKTAVVGGDRAAVVEQVRFPLNISDGKKITGPGEFQRNYEKIITPAVIKAVSVQDFGKVFVNQQGVMIGDGQVWLNGTCLDKACTQTEVKVITIQ
;
A
#
# COMPACT_ATOMS: atom_id res chain seq x y z
N MET A 1 -32.51 39.63 18.99
CA MET A 1 -33.65 38.78 18.58
C MET A 1 -34.21 39.32 17.26
N ARG A 2 -33.90 38.68 16.13
CA ARG A 2 -34.46 39.05 14.82
C ARG A 2 -34.78 37.78 14.04
N ARG A 3 -36.00 37.76 13.52
CA ARG A 3 -36.80 36.59 13.16
C ARG A 3 -36.35 35.94 11.85
N MET A 4 -36.59 34.64 11.79
CA MET A 4 -36.52 33.77 10.61
C MET A 4 -37.21 34.37 9.38
N ALA A 5 -36.60 34.12 8.22
CA ALA A 5 -37.33 33.83 6.98
C ALA A 5 -36.52 32.78 6.22
N TYR A 6 -36.84 31.51 6.52
CA TYR A 6 -36.50 30.35 5.72
C TYR A 6 -37.10 30.54 4.32
N LEU A 7 -36.29 30.50 3.28
CA LEU A 7 -36.74 30.34 1.90
C LEU A 7 -35.92 29.23 1.27
N ILE A 8 -36.52 28.03 1.33
CA ILE A 8 -36.14 26.83 0.59
C ILE A 8 -36.71 26.98 -0.82
N PRO A 9 -35.88 27.03 -1.88
CA PRO A 9 -36.37 26.82 -3.23
C PRO A 9 -36.41 25.31 -3.49
N ALA A 10 -37.65 24.87 -3.69
CA ALA A 10 -38.13 23.69 -4.38
C ALA A 10 -37.10 22.80 -5.12
N LEU A 11 -37.23 21.50 -4.81
CA LEU A 11 -36.89 20.38 -5.67
C LEU A 11 -37.28 20.65 -7.14
N LEU A 12 -36.31 20.50 -8.04
CA LEU A 12 -36.55 20.16 -9.43
C LEU A 12 -36.14 18.70 -9.64
N LEU A 13 -37.14 17.82 -9.71
CA LEU A 13 -37.02 16.46 -10.23
C LEU A 13 -36.69 16.56 -11.73
N ALA A 14 -35.41 16.42 -12.06
CA ALA A 14 -34.98 16.07 -13.42
C ALA A 14 -34.99 14.55 -13.54
N ALA A 15 -36.14 13.99 -13.94
CA ALA A 15 -36.25 12.63 -14.45
C ALA A 15 -35.68 12.61 -15.88
N CYS A 16 -34.40 12.26 -16.01
CA CYS A 16 -33.78 11.97 -17.29
C CYS A 16 -33.30 10.52 -17.28
N SER A 17 -34.08 9.69 -17.98
CA SER A 17 -33.76 8.42 -18.63
C SER A 17 -32.36 7.84 -18.41
N GLN A 18 -32.28 6.76 -17.64
CA GLN A 18 -31.13 5.86 -17.63
C GLN A 18 -31.05 5.11 -18.97
N PRO A 19 -29.86 5.03 -19.61
CA PRO A 19 -29.61 4.09 -20.69
C PRO A 19 -29.52 2.66 -20.14
N GLU A 20 -30.24 1.73 -20.77
CA GLU A 20 -30.16 0.29 -20.49
C GLU A 20 -28.74 -0.27 -20.69
N PRO A 21 -28.24 -1.13 -19.79
CA PRO A 21 -26.99 -1.86 -19.99
C PRO A 21 -27.13 -2.85 -21.16
N PRO A 22 -26.18 -2.92 -22.10
CA PRO A 22 -26.22 -3.94 -23.13
C PRO A 22 -26.05 -5.35 -22.54
N ALA A 23 -26.87 -6.27 -23.05
CA ALA A 23 -26.94 -7.67 -22.67
C ALA A 23 -25.58 -8.38 -22.78
N GLN A 24 -25.25 -9.16 -21.76
CA GLN A 24 -24.13 -10.11 -21.75
C GLN A 24 -24.47 -11.29 -22.67
N PRO A 25 -23.61 -11.65 -23.64
CA PRO A 25 -23.69 -12.96 -24.28
C PRO A 25 -23.11 -14.00 -23.33
N ALA A 26 -23.96 -14.94 -22.91
CA ALA A 26 -23.52 -16.21 -22.34
C ALA A 26 -23.00 -17.13 -23.45
N ALA A 27 -22.04 -17.97 -23.06
CA ALA A 27 -21.54 -19.18 -23.72
C ALA A 27 -20.60 -18.98 -24.92
N ASP A 28 -19.31 -19.29 -24.69
CA ASP A 28 -18.66 -20.32 -25.50
C ASP A 28 -17.76 -21.17 -24.59
N ALA A 29 -17.86 -22.49 -24.78
CA ALA A 29 -17.28 -23.51 -23.93
C ALA A 29 -15.77 -23.68 -24.23
N PRO A 30 -14.98 -24.18 -23.27
CA PRO A 30 -13.59 -24.50 -23.53
C PRO A 30 -13.46 -25.65 -24.55
N PRO A 31 -12.54 -25.58 -25.53
CA PRO A 31 -12.22 -26.73 -26.36
C PRO A 31 -11.57 -27.84 -25.51
N PRO A 32 -11.93 -29.12 -25.73
CA PRO A 32 -11.26 -30.23 -25.07
C PRO A 32 -9.96 -30.63 -25.79
N MET A 33 -8.95 -30.95 -24.96
CA MET A 33 -7.84 -31.90 -25.16
C MET A 33 -7.08 -31.91 -26.50
N GLU A 34 -5.80 -31.54 -26.42
CA GLU A 34 -4.76 -32.26 -27.18
C GLU A 34 -4.03 -33.23 -26.25
N ALA A 35 -4.23 -34.51 -26.56
CA ALA A 35 -3.55 -35.64 -25.96
C ALA A 35 -2.13 -35.71 -26.52
N ASN A 36 -1.12 -35.61 -25.66
CA ASN A 36 0.20 -36.15 -25.98
C ASN A 36 0.35 -37.50 -25.28
N ALA A 37 0.18 -38.55 -26.06
CA ALA A 37 0.51 -39.92 -25.69
C ALA A 37 2.02 -40.12 -25.80
N GLY A 38 2.66 -40.43 -24.68
CA GLY A 38 4.08 -40.75 -24.61
C GLY A 38 4.36 -41.80 -23.55
N ALA A 39 3.95 -43.03 -23.85
CA ALA A 39 4.51 -44.32 -23.42
C ALA A 39 4.92 -44.54 -21.94
N THR A 40 4.11 -45.36 -21.27
CA THR A 40 4.50 -46.26 -20.16
C THR A 40 5.42 -47.38 -20.70
N PRO A 41 6.39 -47.86 -19.91
CA PRO A 41 6.23 -49.19 -19.29
C PRO A 41 6.65 -49.15 -17.81
N ALA A 42 5.76 -49.39 -16.85
CA ALA A 42 5.26 -50.68 -16.38
C ALA A 42 6.31 -51.50 -15.61
N ALA A 43 5.95 -51.74 -14.35
CA ALA A 43 6.36 -52.82 -13.45
C ALA A 43 7.55 -52.57 -12.49
N GLU A 44 7.13 -52.22 -11.26
CA GLU A 44 7.70 -52.56 -9.95
C GLU A 44 8.29 -54.00 -9.87
N PRO A 45 9.21 -54.30 -8.93
CA PRO A 45 8.75 -54.52 -7.55
C PRO A 45 9.72 -54.11 -6.42
N ALA A 46 9.09 -53.88 -5.26
CA ALA A 46 9.54 -54.22 -3.90
C ALA A 46 10.75 -53.50 -3.27
N ALA A 47 10.47 -52.87 -2.13
CA ALA A 47 11.42 -52.43 -1.10
C ALA A 47 12.27 -53.61 -0.57
N PRO A 48 13.47 -53.34 0.01
CA PRO A 48 13.49 -53.00 1.44
C PRO A 48 14.52 -51.91 1.85
N ALA A 49 14.21 -51.30 2.99
CA ALA A 49 15.07 -50.64 3.99
C ALA A 49 16.52 -50.22 3.64
N ALA A 50 16.80 -48.91 3.76
CA ALA A 50 18.11 -48.40 4.18
C ALA A 50 17.98 -47.05 4.92
N GLU A 51 18.81 -46.91 5.94
CA GLU A 51 19.02 -45.89 6.97
C GLU A 51 18.99 -44.39 6.58
N PRO A 52 18.87 -43.48 7.58
CA PRO A 52 18.66 -42.05 7.35
C PRO A 52 19.92 -41.39 6.77
N ALA A 53 19.86 -41.02 5.49
CA ALA A 53 20.88 -40.21 4.87
C ALA A 53 20.78 -38.76 5.38
N ALA A 54 21.86 -38.34 6.04
CA ALA A 54 22.20 -37.02 6.52
C ALA A 54 21.52 -35.86 5.77
N ALA A 55 20.90 -34.97 6.55
CA ALA A 55 20.51 -33.65 6.11
C ALA A 55 21.74 -32.92 5.54
N ALA A 56 21.74 -32.70 4.23
CA ALA A 56 22.66 -31.75 3.62
C ALA A 56 22.37 -30.37 4.22
N PRO A 57 23.39 -29.57 4.60
CA PRO A 57 23.15 -28.20 4.98
C PRO A 57 22.56 -27.49 3.76
N ALA A 58 21.36 -26.93 3.92
CA ALA A 58 20.82 -25.99 2.95
C ALA A 58 21.88 -24.91 2.75
N ALA A 59 22.40 -24.80 1.53
CA ALA A 59 23.25 -23.68 1.15
C ALA A 59 22.49 -22.39 1.48
N PRO A 60 23.16 -21.34 2.02
CA PRO A 60 22.49 -20.08 2.26
C PRO A 60 21.92 -19.61 0.93
N ALA A 61 20.60 -19.41 0.89
CA ALA A 61 19.98 -18.69 -0.20
C ALA A 61 20.67 -17.32 -0.23
N VAL A 62 21.44 -17.06 -1.28
CA VAL A 62 21.93 -15.71 -1.55
C VAL A 62 20.67 -14.92 -1.89
N GLU A 63 20.11 -14.23 -0.90
CA GLU A 63 19.15 -13.16 -1.16
C GLU A 63 19.82 -12.25 -2.20
N ALA A 64 19.20 -12.10 -3.37
CA ALA A 64 19.59 -11.05 -4.30
C ALA A 64 19.69 -9.75 -3.51
N PRO A 65 20.71 -8.90 -3.73
CA PRO A 65 20.81 -7.66 -3.00
C PRO A 65 19.46 -6.97 -3.18
N ALA A 66 18.77 -6.70 -2.06
CA ALA A 66 17.67 -5.76 -2.08
C ALA A 66 18.22 -4.55 -2.83
N GLU A 67 17.59 -4.16 -3.94
CA GLU A 67 17.92 -2.89 -4.58
C GLU A 67 18.04 -1.87 -3.46
N ASP A 68 19.20 -1.21 -3.36
CA ASP A 68 19.52 -0.40 -2.20
C ASP A 68 18.52 0.77 -2.15
N ALA A 69 17.46 0.60 -1.35
CA ALA A 69 16.38 1.56 -1.28
C ALA A 69 16.88 2.94 -0.88
N ARG A 70 17.93 3.01 -0.05
CA ARG A 70 18.57 4.29 0.32
C ARG A 70 19.21 4.93 -0.90
N ALA A 71 20.02 4.18 -1.65
CA ALA A 71 20.63 4.70 -2.87
C ALA A 71 19.57 5.14 -3.90
N ARG A 72 18.45 4.40 -3.99
CA ARG A 72 17.34 4.75 -4.87
C ARG A 72 16.63 6.02 -4.44
N ILE A 73 16.39 6.20 -3.14
CA ILE A 73 15.81 7.42 -2.57
C ILE A 73 16.75 8.59 -2.84
N GLU A 74 18.05 8.45 -2.58
CA GLU A 74 19.05 9.50 -2.83
C GLU A 74 19.05 9.95 -4.29
N SER A 75 18.96 9.00 -5.22
CA SER A 75 18.95 9.30 -6.66
C SER A 75 17.65 9.94 -7.15
N LEU A 76 16.49 9.65 -6.55
CA LEU A 76 15.18 10.08 -7.07
C LEU A 76 14.55 11.22 -6.28
N LEU A 77 14.66 11.15 -4.96
CA LEU A 77 13.90 11.92 -4.00
C LEU A 77 14.79 12.80 -3.11
N GLY A 78 16.10 12.54 -3.10
CA GLY A 78 17.08 13.23 -2.26
C GLY A 78 17.24 12.54 -0.90
N ASP A 79 17.23 13.32 0.18
CA ASP A 79 17.69 12.93 1.52
C ASP A 79 17.11 11.60 2.07
N ALA A 80 17.83 10.49 1.83
CA ALA A 80 17.41 9.16 2.25
C ALA A 80 17.36 9.01 3.78
N ALA A 81 18.22 9.71 4.51
CA ALA A 81 18.24 9.68 5.96
C ALA A 81 16.98 10.32 6.55
N GLN A 82 16.48 11.40 5.94
CA GLN A 82 15.23 12.01 6.35
C GLN A 82 14.02 11.10 6.09
N PHE A 83 13.99 10.40 4.95
CA PHE A 83 12.97 9.38 4.68
C PHE A 83 12.98 8.27 5.71
N GLU A 84 14.16 7.73 6.05
CA GLU A 84 14.30 6.68 7.05
C GLU A 84 13.83 7.15 8.43
N LYS A 85 14.20 8.36 8.83
CA LYS A 85 13.78 8.95 10.10
C LYS A 85 12.26 9.01 10.21
N VAL A 86 11.57 9.50 9.18
CA VAL A 86 10.11 9.63 9.16
C VAL A 86 9.45 8.26 9.09
N PHE A 87 9.99 7.34 8.29
CA PHE A 87 9.53 5.94 8.24
C PHE A 87 9.54 5.30 9.63
N ASN A 88 10.66 5.40 10.35
CA ASN A 88 10.82 4.79 11.67
C ASN A 88 9.94 5.47 12.73
N ALA A 89 9.82 6.80 12.69
CA ALA A 89 8.93 7.54 13.59
C ALA A 89 7.46 7.16 13.37
N PHE A 90 7.02 7.11 12.11
CA PHE A 90 5.66 6.72 11.76
C PHE A 90 5.38 5.26 12.15
N LYS A 91 6.30 4.35 11.84
CA LYS A 91 6.20 2.94 12.23
C LYS A 91 6.05 2.76 13.73
N THR A 92 6.90 3.44 14.51
CA THR A 92 6.85 3.40 15.97
C THR A 92 5.51 3.91 16.50
N ALA A 93 5.03 5.04 15.97
CA ALA A 93 3.76 5.64 16.39
C ALA A 93 2.55 4.75 16.06
N VAL A 94 2.52 4.16 14.85
CA VAL A 94 1.43 3.27 14.42
C VAL A 94 1.42 1.98 15.25
N VAL A 95 2.58 1.33 15.44
CA VAL A 95 2.69 0.09 16.21
C VAL A 95 2.42 0.33 17.71
N GLY A 96 2.86 1.47 18.24
CA GLY A 96 2.59 1.88 19.61
C GLY A 96 1.16 2.39 19.86
N GLY A 97 0.35 2.59 18.81
CA GLY A 97 -1.00 3.14 18.92
C GLY A 97 -1.05 4.62 19.32
N ASP A 98 0.05 5.36 19.18
CA ASP A 98 0.14 6.78 19.54
C ASP A 98 -0.44 7.66 18.43
N ARG A 99 -1.73 7.98 18.57
CA ARG A 99 -2.46 8.78 17.58
C ARG A 99 -1.88 10.18 17.40
N ALA A 100 -1.36 10.79 18.47
CA ALA A 100 -0.80 12.13 18.40
C ALA A 100 0.52 12.09 17.62
N ALA A 101 1.40 11.14 17.94
CA ALA A 101 2.66 10.99 17.22
C ALA A 101 2.46 10.61 15.74
N VAL A 102 1.43 9.82 15.41
CA VAL A 102 1.08 9.52 14.00
C VAL A 102 0.72 10.79 13.25
N VAL A 103 -0.13 11.65 13.83
CA VAL A 103 -0.54 12.93 13.23
C VAL A 103 0.66 13.82 12.93
N GLU A 104 1.66 13.85 13.81
CA GLU A 104 2.88 14.63 13.60
C GLU A 104 3.69 14.18 12.37
N GLN A 105 3.54 12.93 11.91
CA GLN A 105 4.23 12.43 10.72
C GLN A 105 3.44 12.65 9.43
N VAL A 106 2.20 13.14 9.52
CA VAL A 106 1.29 13.30 8.40
C VAL A 106 1.32 14.72 7.86
N ARG A 107 1.38 14.86 6.54
CA ARG A 107 1.18 16.13 5.84
C ARG A 107 -0.30 16.27 5.48
N PHE A 108 -0.86 17.42 5.80
CA PHE A 108 -2.20 17.79 5.38
C PHE A 108 -2.16 18.74 4.17
N PRO A 109 -3.11 18.61 3.22
CA PRO A 109 -4.17 17.61 3.17
C PRO A 109 -3.64 16.20 2.86
N LEU A 110 -4.07 15.21 3.63
CA LEU A 110 -3.69 13.80 3.48
C LEU A 110 -4.63 13.13 2.48
N ASN A 111 -4.10 12.43 1.49
CA ASN A 111 -4.92 11.59 0.60
C ASN A 111 -5.27 10.29 1.31
N ILE A 112 -6.54 9.89 1.24
CA ILE A 112 -7.01 8.61 1.76
C ILE A 112 -7.71 7.82 0.66
N SER A 113 -8.10 6.58 0.95
CA SER A 113 -8.82 5.69 0.02
C SER A 113 -10.03 6.40 -0.62
N ASP A 114 -10.40 5.97 -1.82
CA ASP A 114 -11.44 6.58 -2.68
C ASP A 114 -11.12 8.00 -3.19
N GLY A 115 -9.86 8.45 -3.11
CA GLY A 115 -9.45 9.78 -3.56
C GLY A 115 -9.94 10.93 -2.65
N LYS A 116 -10.44 10.60 -1.45
CA LYS A 116 -10.84 11.60 -0.45
C LYS A 116 -9.62 12.23 0.20
N LYS A 117 -9.81 13.41 0.79
CA LYS A 117 -8.74 14.16 1.48
C LYS A 117 -9.14 14.49 2.91
N ILE A 118 -8.25 14.22 3.85
CA ILE A 118 -8.34 14.71 5.22
C ILE A 118 -7.61 16.04 5.29
N THR A 119 -8.31 17.09 5.71
CA THR A 119 -7.84 18.47 5.57
C THR A 119 -6.99 18.94 6.75
N GLY A 120 -7.04 18.25 7.89
CA GLY A 120 -6.24 18.63 9.04
C GLY A 120 -6.25 17.63 10.20
N PRO A 121 -5.46 17.92 11.25
CA PRO A 121 -5.24 17.04 12.40
C PRO A 121 -6.54 16.62 13.11
N GLY A 122 -7.45 17.56 13.35
CA GLY A 122 -8.69 17.26 14.07
C GLY A 122 -9.62 16.32 13.29
N GLU A 123 -9.64 16.42 11.96
CA GLU A 123 -10.40 15.50 11.12
C GLU A 123 -9.75 14.11 11.08
N PHE A 124 -8.42 14.06 11.00
CA PHE A 124 -7.66 12.81 11.07
C PHE A 124 -7.93 12.07 12.38
N GLN A 125 -7.86 12.75 13.53
CA GLN A 125 -8.10 12.13 14.84
C GLN A 125 -9.50 11.56 14.98
N ARG A 126 -10.54 12.27 14.51
CA ARG A 126 -11.92 11.77 14.52
C ARG A 126 -12.15 10.54 13.64
N ASN A 127 -11.34 10.38 12.59
CA ASN A 127 -11.42 9.28 11.65
C ASN A 127 -10.27 8.28 11.79
N TYR A 128 -9.49 8.35 12.88
CA TYR A 128 -8.21 7.63 13.02
C TYR A 128 -8.34 6.14 12.71
N GLU A 129 -9.33 5.47 13.30
CA GLU A 129 -9.55 4.03 13.14
C GLU A 129 -10.00 3.64 11.72
N LYS A 130 -10.57 4.58 10.97
CA LYS A 130 -10.94 4.39 9.56
C LYS A 130 -9.75 4.60 8.63
N ILE A 131 -8.75 5.37 9.06
CA ILE A 131 -7.55 5.71 8.27
C ILE A 131 -6.42 4.72 8.59
N ILE A 132 -6.10 4.54 9.87
CA ILE A 132 -5.12 3.57 10.38
C ILE A 132 -5.84 2.24 10.64
N THR A 133 -6.18 1.57 9.55
CA THR A 133 -6.85 0.27 9.59
C THR A 133 -5.88 -0.85 10.04
N PRO A 134 -6.38 -2.04 10.41
CA PRO A 134 -5.51 -3.19 10.70
C PRO A 134 -4.58 -3.56 9.54
N ALA A 135 -5.00 -3.32 8.28
CA ALA A 135 -4.17 -3.55 7.11
C ALA A 135 -2.99 -2.57 7.06
N VAL A 136 -3.24 -1.28 7.32
CA VAL A 136 -2.18 -0.26 7.41
C VAL A 136 -1.20 -0.59 8.54
N ILE A 137 -1.71 -0.94 9.73
CA ILE A 137 -0.87 -1.31 10.88
C ILE A 137 0.03 -2.50 10.51
N LYS A 138 -0.54 -3.54 9.90
CA LYS A 138 0.23 -4.72 9.47
C LYS A 138 1.30 -4.35 8.45
N ALA A 139 0.94 -3.62 7.39
CA ALA A 139 1.88 -3.22 6.35
C ALA A 139 3.07 -2.44 6.93
N VAL A 140 2.80 -1.45 7.78
CA VAL A 140 3.82 -0.62 8.42
C VAL A 140 4.67 -1.42 9.42
N SER A 141 4.06 -2.32 10.18
CA SER A 141 4.75 -3.10 11.22
C SER A 141 5.80 -4.05 10.63
N VAL A 142 5.48 -4.73 9.53
CA VAL A 142 6.37 -5.73 8.92
C VAL A 142 7.34 -5.15 7.91
N GLN A 143 7.08 -3.93 7.39
CA GLN A 143 7.94 -3.31 6.39
C GLN A 143 9.34 -3.02 6.96
N ASP A 144 10.35 -3.40 6.20
CA ASP A 144 11.74 -2.99 6.40
C ASP A 144 12.07 -1.81 5.47
N PHE A 145 12.80 -0.81 6.00
CA PHE A 145 13.13 0.39 5.24
C PHE A 145 14.08 0.10 4.06
N GLY A 146 15.01 -0.84 4.20
CA GLY A 146 15.93 -1.22 3.13
C GLY A 146 15.26 -1.97 1.98
N LYS A 147 14.01 -2.42 2.17
CA LYS A 147 13.22 -3.18 1.19
C LYS A 147 11.97 -2.42 0.70
N VAL A 148 11.86 -1.13 0.97
CA VAL A 148 10.73 -0.32 0.47
C VAL A 148 10.81 -0.13 -1.04
N PHE A 149 9.65 -0.02 -1.67
CA PHE A 149 9.58 0.35 -3.07
C PHE A 149 9.69 1.88 -3.21
N VAL A 150 10.47 2.34 -4.18
CA VAL A 150 10.81 3.75 -4.37
C VAL A 150 10.62 4.15 -5.82
N ASN A 151 9.85 5.21 -6.06
CA ASN A 151 9.72 5.84 -7.36
C ASN A 151 9.58 7.37 -7.21
N GLN A 152 9.30 8.08 -8.30
CA GLN A 152 9.14 9.55 -8.29
C GLN A 152 7.96 10.06 -7.45
N GLN A 153 7.01 9.19 -7.10
CA GLN A 153 5.88 9.53 -6.23
C GLN A 153 6.25 9.41 -4.75
N GLY A 154 7.40 8.81 -4.42
CA GLY A 154 7.89 8.70 -3.06
C GLY A 154 8.29 7.28 -2.68
N VAL A 155 8.29 7.04 -1.37
CA VAL A 155 8.54 5.74 -0.75
C VAL A 155 7.21 5.09 -0.42
N MET A 156 7.01 3.87 -0.93
CA MET A 156 5.81 3.07 -0.71
C MET A 156 6.05 2.05 0.42
N ILE A 157 5.08 1.94 1.32
CA ILE A 157 5.05 0.99 2.42
C ILE A 157 3.94 -0.03 2.16
N GLY A 158 4.27 -1.32 2.28
CA GLY A 158 3.39 -2.42 1.88
C GLY A 158 3.12 -2.41 0.37
N ASP A 159 1.87 -2.66 0.00
CA ASP A 159 1.36 -2.70 -1.37
C ASP A 159 0.77 -1.35 -1.82
N GLY A 160 1.12 -0.25 -1.15
CA GLY A 160 0.58 1.09 -1.42
C GLY A 160 -0.34 1.64 -0.34
N GLN A 161 -0.43 0.97 0.80
CA GLN A 161 -1.23 1.44 1.93
C GLN A 161 -0.71 2.76 2.48
N VAL A 162 0.60 3.04 2.41
CA VAL A 162 1.17 4.32 2.86
C VAL A 162 2.24 4.82 1.89
N TRP A 163 2.24 6.13 1.65
CA TRP A 163 3.28 6.81 0.87
C TRP A 163 3.92 7.95 1.66
N LEU A 164 5.25 7.97 1.67
CA LEU A 164 6.06 9.09 2.15
C LEU A 164 6.58 9.90 0.96
N ASN A 165 6.57 11.22 1.05
CA ASN A 165 7.24 12.08 0.07
C ASN A 165 7.79 13.35 0.74
N GLY A 166 8.86 13.88 0.15
CA GLY A 166 9.43 15.18 0.45
C GLY A 166 8.62 16.30 -0.19
N THR A 167 8.63 17.48 0.43
CA THR A 167 8.18 18.71 -0.24
C THR A 167 9.09 19.85 0.15
N CYS A 168 9.39 20.71 -0.82
CA CYS A 168 10.15 21.93 -0.61
C CYS A 168 9.40 22.90 0.30
N LEU A 169 10.06 23.38 1.35
CA LEU A 169 9.54 24.40 2.25
C LEU A 169 9.83 25.81 1.73
N ASP A 170 10.81 25.96 0.85
CA ASP A 170 11.19 27.21 0.20
C ASP A 170 11.18 27.07 -1.34
N LYS A 171 11.14 28.22 -2.02
CA LYS A 171 11.10 28.26 -3.50
C LYS A 171 12.33 27.67 -4.17
N ALA A 172 13.47 27.68 -3.49
CA ALA A 172 14.71 27.15 -4.01
C ALA A 172 14.90 25.66 -3.66
N CYS A 173 13.94 25.05 -2.95
CA CYS A 173 13.99 23.66 -2.50
C CYS A 173 15.25 23.33 -1.67
N THR A 174 15.78 24.31 -0.94
CA THR A 174 16.95 24.13 -0.07
C THR A 174 16.59 23.42 1.24
N GLN A 175 15.33 23.51 1.65
CA GLN A 175 14.76 22.83 2.80
C GLN A 175 13.64 21.92 2.32
N THR A 176 13.79 20.62 2.59
CA THR A 176 12.77 19.62 2.26
C THR A 176 12.24 19.02 3.55
N GLU A 177 10.93 18.83 3.63
CA GLU A 177 10.31 18.09 4.72
C GLU A 177 9.67 16.82 4.18
N VAL A 178 10.06 15.66 4.72
CA VAL A 178 9.42 14.38 4.41
C VAL A 178 8.30 14.12 5.41
N LYS A 179 7.14 13.70 4.90
CA LYS A 179 5.96 13.33 5.67
C LYS A 179 5.17 12.25 4.93
N VAL A 180 4.25 11.60 5.63
CA VAL A 180 3.21 10.76 5.03
C VAL A 180 2.24 11.64 4.24
N ILE A 181 2.03 11.31 2.98
CA ILE A 181 1.15 12.05 2.06
C ILE A 181 -0.09 11.26 1.63
N THR A 182 -0.12 9.95 1.86
CA THR A 182 -1.23 9.07 1.50
C THR A 182 -1.35 7.90 2.46
N ILE A 183 -2.58 7.54 2.84
CA ILE A 183 -2.90 6.33 3.62
C ILE A 183 -4.19 5.69 3.05
N GLN A 184 -4.14 4.46 2.55
CA GLN A 184 -5.27 3.80 1.86
C GLN A 184 -5.63 2.42 2.38
#